data_AF-A0A9P0YXW8-F1
#
_entry.id   AF-A0A9P0YXW8-F1
#
_cell.length_a   1.000
_cell.length_b   1.000
_cell.length_c   1.000
_cell.angle_alpha   90.00
_cell.angle_beta   90.00
_cell.angle_gamma   90.00
#
_symmetry.space_group_name_H-M   'P 1'
#
loop_
_entity.id
_entity.type
_entity.pdbx_description
1 polymer ?
#
loop_
_entity_poly.entity_id
_entity_poly.type
_entity_poly.pdbx_seq_one_letter_code
_entity_poly.pdbx_strand_id
1 'polypeptide(L)'
;MKEGKSVLEKTQEFEFILHSLCEADMELPEKFKVMAVIEKFPKSWEDFGMTLKHKMKKITWKSLMHSISVEEEHKKVGYVAPMDFQPKAHVVTGGNKLIFLKISNCHLLNP
;
A
#
# COMPACT_ATOMS: atom_id res chain seq x y z
N MET A 1 -0.18 -16.84 7.56
CA MET A 1 -0.57 -16.00 8.71
C MET A 1 -1.84 -16.59 9.33
N LYS A 2 -2.00 -16.66 10.65
CA LYS A 2 -3.28 -17.06 11.28
C LYS A 2 -4.38 -16.05 10.94
N GLU A 3 -5.57 -16.52 10.58
CA GLU A 3 -6.78 -15.73 10.44
C GLU A 3 -7.27 -15.35 11.85
N GLY A 4 -7.25 -14.06 12.20
CA GLY A 4 -7.72 -13.58 13.51
C GLY A 4 -6.99 -12.36 14.04
N LYS A 5 -5.70 -12.18 13.71
CA LYS A 5 -4.94 -10.96 13.99
C LYS A 5 -4.73 -10.14 12.73
N SER A 6 -4.70 -8.82 12.88
CA SER A 6 -4.44 -7.87 11.80
C SER A 6 -3.00 -7.98 11.28
N VAL A 7 -2.69 -7.28 10.18
CA VAL A 7 -1.31 -7.28 9.64
C VAL A 7 -0.42 -6.43 10.53
N LEU A 8 -0.94 -5.32 11.05
CA LEU A 8 -0.23 -4.48 12.01
C LEU A 8 0.12 -5.25 13.28
N GLU A 9 -0.83 -5.93 13.90
CA GLU A 9 -0.60 -6.71 15.14
C GLU A 9 0.50 -7.76 14.95
N LYS A 10 0.46 -8.49 13.83
CA LYS A 10 1.48 -9.49 13.52
C LYS A 10 2.85 -8.87 13.26
N THR A 11 2.90 -7.66 12.71
CA THR A 11 4.16 -6.97 12.46
C THR A 11 4.76 -6.45 13.78
N GLN A 12 3.93 -6.01 14.72
CA GLN A 12 4.34 -5.65 16.07
C GLN A 12 4.87 -6.85 16.86
N GLU A 13 4.24 -8.03 16.73
CA GLU A 13 4.76 -9.28 17.30
C GLU A 13 6.14 -9.64 16.73
N PHE A 14 6.35 -9.42 15.43
CA PHE A 14 7.65 -9.62 14.81
C PHE A 14 8.68 -8.61 15.32
N GLU A 15 8.30 -7.34 15.52
CA GLU A 15 9.16 -6.32 16.13
C GLU A 15 9.62 -6.72 17.53
N PHE A 16 8.73 -7.29 18.35
CA PHE A 16 9.08 -7.81 19.67
C PHE A 16 10.14 -8.92 19.59
N ILE A 17 10.01 -9.85 18.63
CA ILE A 17 11.02 -10.89 18.39
C ILE A 17 12.35 -10.27 17.97
N LEU A 18 12.32 -9.27 17.07
CA LEU A 18 13.53 -8.56 16.64
C LEU A 18 14.23 -7.84 17.80
N HIS A 19 13.46 -7.29 18.75
CA HIS A 19 14.00 -6.69 19.96
C HIS A 19 14.73 -7.71 20.84
N SER A 20 14.11 -8.86 21.13
CA SER A 20 14.76 -9.93 21.89
C SER A 20 16.02 -10.48 21.20
N LEU A 21 16.02 -10.55 19.87
CA LEU A 21 17.22 -10.91 19.11
C LEU A 21 18.33 -9.86 19.24
N CYS A 22 17.97 -8.57 19.23
CA CYS A 22 18.92 -7.48 19.44
C CYS A 22 19.55 -7.52 20.85
N GLU A 23 18.75 -7.82 21.88
CA GLU A 23 19.25 -8.02 23.26
C GLU A 23 20.22 -9.20 23.37
N ALA A 24 20.07 -10.19 22.51
CA ALA A 24 20.96 -11.34 22.39
C ALA A 24 22.14 -11.13 21.42
N ASP A 25 22.39 -9.90 20.98
CA ASP A 25 23.44 -9.50 20.03
C ASP A 25 23.32 -10.20 18.64
N MET A 26 22.10 -10.54 18.24
CA MET A 26 21.75 -11.19 16.97
C MET A 26 20.91 -10.26 16.08
N GLU A 27 21.45 -9.09 15.75
CA GLU A 27 20.71 -8.14 14.91
C GLU A 27 20.54 -8.65 13.47
N LEU A 28 19.29 -8.68 13.00
CA LEU A 28 18.98 -9.02 11.62
C LEU A 28 19.15 -7.81 10.68
N PRO A 29 19.64 -8.02 9.44
CA PRO A 29 19.72 -6.95 8.44
C PRO A 29 18.35 -6.32 8.18
N GLU A 30 18.29 -5.00 8.04
CA GLU A 30 17.03 -4.27 7.81
C GLU A 30 16.24 -4.81 6.61
N LYS A 31 16.94 -5.11 5.51
CA LYS A 31 16.35 -5.71 4.32
C LYS A 31 15.64 -7.03 4.62
N PHE A 32 16.19 -7.86 5.50
CA PHE A 32 15.56 -9.11 5.91
C PHE A 32 14.28 -8.85 6.70
N LYS A 33 14.32 -7.92 7.67
CA LYS A 33 13.16 -7.51 8.47
C LYS A 33 12.00 -7.09 7.54
N VAL A 34 12.29 -6.23 6.56
CA VAL A 34 11.31 -5.75 5.57
C VAL A 34 10.75 -6.87 4.68
N MET A 35 11.62 -7.70 4.09
CA MET A 35 11.21 -8.83 3.23
C MET A 35 10.31 -9.81 3.98
N ALA A 36 10.69 -10.18 5.19
CA ALA A 36 10.02 -11.18 5.99
C ALA A 36 8.56 -10.84 6.23
N VAL A 37 8.25 -9.55 6.42
CA VAL A 37 6.88 -9.08 6.61
C VAL A 37 6.11 -9.05 5.29
N ILE A 38 6.69 -8.46 4.24
CA ILE A 38 6.02 -8.33 2.93
C ILE A 38 5.65 -9.70 2.35
N GLU A 39 6.56 -10.68 2.41
CA GLU A 39 6.30 -12.04 1.91
C GLU A 39 5.26 -12.81 2.74
N LYS A 40 4.93 -12.31 3.93
CA LYS A 40 3.93 -12.94 4.82
C LYS A 40 2.58 -12.25 4.77
N PHE A 41 2.40 -11.21 3.96
CA PHE A 41 1.11 -10.56 3.81
C PHE A 41 0.02 -11.52 3.30
N PRO A 42 -1.23 -11.34 3.76
CA PRO A 42 -2.37 -12.08 3.23
C PRO A 42 -2.69 -11.59 1.81
N LYS A 43 -3.43 -12.39 1.04
CA LYS A 43 -3.86 -12.04 -0.33
C LYS A 43 -4.60 -10.70 -0.41
N SER A 44 -5.35 -10.32 0.63
CA SER A 44 -6.06 -9.02 0.69
C SER A 44 -5.14 -7.78 0.75
N TRP A 45 -3.83 -7.99 0.86
CA TRP A 45 -2.78 -6.96 0.89
C TRP A 45 -1.82 -7.07 -0.31
N GLU A 46 -2.15 -7.85 -1.33
CA GLU A 46 -1.27 -8.14 -2.47
C GLU A 46 -0.83 -6.87 -3.22
N ASP A 47 -1.76 -5.99 -3.57
CA ASP A 47 -1.45 -4.73 -4.29
C ASP A 47 -0.51 -3.81 -3.50
N PHE A 48 -0.75 -3.72 -2.18
CA PHE A 48 0.12 -2.97 -1.28
C PHE A 48 1.50 -3.62 -1.17
N GLY A 49 1.55 -4.95 -1.02
CA GLY A 49 2.79 -5.73 -1.01
C GLY A 49 3.61 -5.54 -2.30
N MET A 50 2.98 -5.57 -3.47
CA MET A 50 3.63 -5.29 -4.76
C MET A 50 4.19 -3.86 -4.82
N THR A 51 3.42 -2.89 -4.35
CA THR A 51 3.86 -1.49 -4.28
C THR A 51 5.13 -1.34 -3.44
N LEU A 52 5.20 -2.02 -2.29
CA LEU A 52 6.39 -2.03 -1.45
C LEU A 52 7.57 -2.75 -2.13
N LYS A 53 7.33 -3.90 -2.79
CA LYS A 53 8.38 -4.62 -3.54
C LYS A 53 9.01 -3.75 -4.64
N HIS A 54 8.21 -2.95 -5.34
CA HIS A 54 8.72 -2.03 -6.37
C HIS A 54 9.60 -0.90 -5.78
N LYS A 55 9.27 -0.44 -4.57
CA LYS A 55 9.97 0.65 -3.86
C LYS A 55 11.03 0.15 -2.88
N MET A 56 11.28 -1.16 -2.85
CA MET A 56 11.97 -1.86 -1.77
C MET A 56 13.35 -1.29 -1.40
N LYS A 57 14.13 -0.81 -2.37
CA LYS A 57 15.47 -0.23 -2.12
C LYS A 57 15.44 1.01 -1.21
N LYS A 58 14.28 1.63 -1.02
CA LYS A 58 14.10 2.88 -0.27
C LYS A 58 13.36 2.68 1.06
N ILE A 59 12.93 1.46 1.37
CA ILE A 59 12.06 1.19 2.53
C ILE A 59 12.93 0.79 3.72
N THR A 60 12.83 1.57 4.79
CA THR A 60 13.36 1.25 6.11
C THR A 60 12.33 0.47 6.93
N TRP A 61 12.76 -0.23 7.98
CA TRP A 61 11.87 -0.96 8.89
C TRP A 61 10.77 -0.04 9.48
N LYS A 62 11.17 1.13 9.96
CA LYS A 62 10.25 2.12 10.53
C LYS A 62 9.25 2.65 9.50
N SER A 63 9.69 2.89 8.27
CA SER A 63 8.81 3.35 7.19
C SER A 63 7.80 2.26 6.81
N LEU A 64 8.20 0.99 6.80
CA LEU A 64 7.30 -0.14 6.58
C LEU A 64 6.21 -0.19 7.67
N MET A 65 6.60 -0.15 8.95
CA MET A 65 5.66 -0.16 10.08
C MET A 65 4.63 0.96 9.99
N HIS A 66 5.09 2.17 9.69
CA HIS A 66 4.18 3.31 9.49
C HIS A 66 3.23 3.10 8.32
N SER A 67 3.75 2.62 7.18
CA SER A 67 2.94 2.36 5.98
C SER A 67 1.88 1.28 6.21
N ILE A 68 2.20 0.24 6.97
CA ILE A 68 1.25 -0.82 7.35
C ILE A 68 0.12 -0.24 8.21
N SER A 69 0.44 0.59 9.19
CA SER A 69 -0.57 1.24 10.04
C SER A 69 -1.55 2.08 9.22
N VAL A 70 -1.04 2.91 8.29
CA VAL A 70 -1.87 3.74 7.40
C VAL A 70 -2.76 2.89 6.48
N GLU A 71 -2.19 1.86 5.84
CA GLU A 71 -2.95 0.98 4.94
C GLU A 71 -4.04 0.20 5.70
N GLU A 72 -3.79 -0.17 6.96
CA GLU A 72 -4.79 -0.88 7.76
C GLU A 72 -5.97 0.02 8.12
N GLU A 73 -5.72 1.28 8.50
CA GLU A 73 -6.78 2.27 8.70
C GLU A 73 -7.54 2.55 7.39
N HIS A 74 -6.83 2.65 6.26
CA HIS A 74 -7.46 2.83 4.95
C HIS A 74 -8.40 1.66 4.60
N LYS A 75 -8.00 0.42 4.86
CA LYS A 75 -8.85 -0.76 4.64
C LYS A 75 -10.05 -0.83 5.60
N LYS A 76 -9.94 -0.30 6.82
CA LYS A 76 -11.09 -0.17 7.75
C LYS A 76 -12.12 0.85 7.25
N VAL A 77 -11.65 1.95 6.66
CA VAL A 77 -12.50 3.01 6.08
C VAL A 77 -13.14 2.57 4.75
N GLY A 78 -12.66 1.47 4.15
CA GLY A 78 -13.08 0.92 2.86
C GLY A 78 -14.51 0.35 2.75
N TYR A 79 -15.41 0.57 3.72
CA TYR A 79 -16.86 0.58 3.44
C TYR A 79 -17.33 2.02 3.18
N VAL A 80 -16.68 2.69 2.23
CA VAL A 80 -17.39 3.72 1.48
C VAL A 80 -18.07 2.98 0.35
N ALA A 81 -19.41 2.96 0.36
CA ALA A 81 -20.18 2.59 -0.83
C ALA A 81 -19.55 3.31 -2.03
N PRO A 82 -19.46 2.70 -3.22
CA PRO A 82 -18.93 3.37 -4.38
C PRO A 82 -19.63 4.72 -4.48
N MET A 83 -18.91 5.81 -4.20
CA MET A 83 -19.43 7.14 -4.49
C MET A 83 -19.63 7.08 -5.99
N ASP A 84 -20.90 7.09 -6.40
CA ASP A 84 -21.31 7.19 -7.78
C ASP A 84 -20.64 8.45 -8.34
N PHE A 85 -19.44 8.30 -8.89
CA PHE A 85 -18.86 9.27 -9.80
C PHE A 85 -19.76 9.18 -11.02
N GLN A 86 -20.83 9.97 -11.02
CA GLN A 86 -21.61 10.28 -12.20
C GLN A 86 -20.74 11.21 -13.04
N PRO A 87 -20.12 10.74 -14.15
CA PRO A 87 -19.39 11.63 -15.03
C PRO A 87 -20.41 12.59 -15.67
N LYS A 88 -20.43 13.84 -15.22
CA LYS A 88 -21.31 14.86 -15.82
C LYS A 88 -20.68 15.36 -17.12
N ALA A 89 -20.91 14.63 -18.20
CA ALA A 89 -20.54 15.07 -19.54
C ALA A 89 -21.48 16.21 -19.97
N HIS A 90 -20.93 17.38 -20.30
CA HIS A 90 -21.66 18.42 -21.01
C HIS A 90 -21.47 18.21 -22.51
N VAL A 91 -22.49 17.67 -23.19
CA VAL A 91 -22.47 17.51 -24.65
C VAL A 91 -22.74 18.88 -25.26
N VAL A 92 -21.71 19.49 -25.85
CA VAL A 92 -21.92 20.58 -26.80
C VAL A 92 -22.01 19.96 -28.20
N THR A 93 -23.19 20.02 -28.80
CA THR A 93 -23.40 19.55 -30.18
C THR A 93 -22.83 20.59 -31.13
N GLY A 94 -21.52 20.53 -31.35
CA GLY A 94 -20.83 21.22 -32.44
C GLY A 94 -20.59 20.24 -33.57
N GLY A 95 -21.26 20.44 -34.70
CA GLY A 95 -21.23 19.54 -35.85
C GLY A 95 -19.82 19.21 -36.35
N ASN A 96 -19.64 17.92 -36.66
CA ASN A 96 -18.69 17.33 -37.59
C ASN A 96 -17.19 17.45 -37.27
N LYS A 97 -16.61 16.38 -36.70
CA LYS A 97 -15.66 15.43 -37.36
C LYS A 97 -14.80 14.72 -36.29
N LEU A 98 -14.73 13.39 -36.37
CA LEU A 98 -13.99 12.50 -35.47
C LEU A 98 -12.57 12.99 -35.19
N ILE A 99 -12.21 13.14 -33.90
CA ILE A 99 -10.82 13.01 -33.45
C ILE A 99 -10.78 12.12 -32.20
N PHE A 100 -10.20 10.93 -32.37
CA PHE A 100 -9.79 10.06 -31.29
C PHE A 100 -8.75 10.79 -30.44
N LEU A 101 -9.14 11.31 -29.27
CA LEU A 101 -8.18 11.80 -28.28
C LEU A 101 -7.94 10.73 -27.23
N LYS A 102 -6.82 10.04 -27.42
CA LYS A 102 -6.13 9.15 -26.48
C LYS A 102 -6.16 9.76 -25.07
N ILE A 103 -6.69 9.02 -24.11
CA ILE A 103 -6.52 9.32 -22.69
C ILE A 103 -5.06 8.95 -22.34
N SER A 104 -4.17 9.94 -22.39
CA SER A 104 -2.88 9.89 -21.69
C SER A 104 -3.02 10.74 -20.43
N ASN A 105 -3.32 10.08 -19.31
CA ASN A 105 -3.36 10.72 -18.00
C ASN A 105 -1.96 10.63 -17.38
N CYS A 106 -1.13 11.63 -17.63
CA CYS A 106 0.15 11.83 -16.94
C CYS A 106 0.25 13.27 -16.43
N HIS A 107 0.56 13.38 -15.13
CA HIS A 107 0.91 14.56 -14.35
C HIS A 107 -0.20 15.54 -13.95
N LEU A 108 -0.61 15.42 -12.68
CA LEU A 108 -0.95 16.57 -11.84
C LEU A 108 0.29 16.96 -11.03
N LEU A 109 1.02 17.95 -11.55
CA LEU A 109 1.55 19.07 -10.76
C LEU A 109 0.36 20.03 -10.57
N ASN A 110 0.10 20.66 -9.43
CA ASN A 110 0.84 21.76 -8.78
C ASN A 110 -0.08 22.37 -7.69
N PRO A 111 0.29 23.41 -6.92
CA PRO A 111 1.52 24.22 -6.93
C PRO A 111 2.46 24.01 -5.73
#